data_AF-A0A9W4PTJ2-F1
#
_entry.id   AF-A0A9W4PTJ2-F1
#
_cell.length_a   1.000
_cell.length_b   1.000
_cell.length_c   1.000
_cell.angle_alpha   90.00
_cell.angle_beta   90.00
_cell.angle_gamma   90.00
#
_symmetry.space_group_name_H-M   'P 1'
#
loop_
_entity.id
_entity.type
_entity.pdbx_description
1 polymer ?
#
loop_
_entity_poly.entity_id
_entity_poly.type
_entity_poly.pdbx_seq_one_letter_code
_entity_poly.pdbx_strand_id
1 'polypeptide(L)'
;MSRWIAAALMALALSTPAFSQVSPHCMSTDFAVEVAAQAEQQGAKITVWHGELARKALTYVMERSVPRIDLNVTQAILIVGSDAAAVLWIEGIQACAYSAVPLSAVPALKGAVEGNPT
;
A
#
# COMPACT_ATOMS: atom_id res chain seq x y z
N MET A 1 9.12 -47.00 -17.75
CA MET A 1 7.71 -46.96 -17.31
C MET A 1 7.77 -47.01 -15.79
N SER A 2 7.49 -45.97 -14.99
CA SER A 2 6.34 -45.06 -15.02
C SER A 2 6.72 -43.69 -14.42
N ARG A 3 6.37 -42.62 -15.13
CA ARG A 3 6.55 -41.21 -14.78
C ARG A 3 5.20 -40.60 -14.35
N TRP A 4 4.59 -40.97 -13.22
CA TRP A 4 3.30 -40.37 -12.84
C TRP A 4 3.03 -40.37 -11.33
N ILE A 5 3.89 -39.77 -10.51
CA ILE A 5 3.52 -39.33 -9.14
C ILE A 5 4.20 -37.99 -8.85
N ALA A 6 3.90 -36.97 -9.64
CA ALA A 6 4.38 -35.60 -9.43
C ALA A 6 3.28 -34.56 -9.66
N ALA A 7 2.01 -34.96 -9.59
CA ALA A 7 0.86 -34.13 -9.95
C ALA A 7 -0.13 -33.89 -8.79
N ALA A 8 0.27 -34.12 -7.53
CA ALA A 8 -0.62 -33.95 -6.38
C ALA A 8 -0.22 -32.79 -5.43
N LEU A 9 0.86 -32.06 -5.71
CA LEU A 9 1.37 -30.96 -4.86
C LEU A 9 1.30 -29.58 -5.53
N MET A 10 0.56 -29.46 -6.64
CA MET A 10 0.36 -28.21 -7.40
C MET A 10 -1.05 -27.61 -7.29
N ALA A 11 -1.82 -27.97 -6.25
CA ALA A 11 -3.23 -27.55 -6.12
C ALA A 11 -3.55 -26.80 -4.81
N LEU A 12 -2.58 -26.08 -4.23
CA LEU A 12 -2.82 -25.17 -3.09
C LEU A 12 -2.34 -23.73 -3.35
N ALA A 13 -1.92 -23.41 -4.59
CA ALA A 13 -1.42 -22.09 -4.96
C ALA A 13 -2.47 -21.17 -5.64
N LEU A 14 -3.76 -21.56 -5.66
CA LEU A 14 -4.81 -20.85 -6.40
C LEU A 14 -6.09 -20.66 -5.57
N SER A 15 -5.94 -19.97 -4.44
CA SER A 15 -7.04 -19.35 -3.69
C SER A 15 -6.37 -18.33 -2.77
N THR A 16 -6.34 -17.02 -3.00
CA THR A 16 -7.33 -16.07 -3.53
C THR A 16 -6.60 -14.72 -3.69
N PRO A 17 -6.83 -13.91 -4.73
CA PRO A 17 -6.40 -12.52 -4.68
C PRO A 17 -7.39 -11.75 -3.77
N ALA A 18 -7.14 -11.77 -2.47
CA ALA A 18 -7.83 -10.86 -1.55
C ALA A 18 -7.15 -9.48 -1.64
N PHE A 19 -7.38 -8.79 -2.75
CA PHE A 19 -7.24 -7.33 -2.79
C PHE A 19 -8.24 -6.72 -1.79
N SER A 20 -7.75 -5.75 -1.02
CA SER A 20 -8.47 -4.97 0.00
C SER A 20 -8.87 -5.71 1.27
N GLN A 21 -7.95 -5.73 2.23
CA GLN A 21 -8.33 -5.72 3.64
C GLN A 21 -8.25 -4.27 4.13
N VAL A 22 -9.40 -3.58 4.17
CA VAL A 22 -9.57 -2.51 5.16
C VAL A 22 -9.46 -3.23 6.50
N SER A 23 -8.37 -3.02 7.22
CA SER A 23 -8.18 -3.65 8.52
C SER A 23 -9.28 -3.11 9.45
N PRO A 24 -10.08 -3.96 10.11
CA PRO A 24 -11.12 -3.50 11.05
C PRO A 24 -10.54 -2.77 12.28
N HIS A 25 -9.21 -2.66 12.37
CA HIS A 25 -8.50 -2.01 13.45
C HIS A 25 -7.67 -0.86 12.88
N CYS A 26 -8.22 0.35 12.97
CA CYS A 26 -7.39 1.54 12.85
C CYS A 26 -6.34 1.51 13.97
N MET A 27 -5.08 1.72 13.62
CA MET A 27 -3.97 1.84 14.57
C MET A 27 -3.65 3.32 14.81
N SER A 28 -3.04 3.67 15.94
CA SER A 28 -2.64 5.06 16.17
C SER A 28 -1.61 5.51 15.13
N THR A 29 -1.63 6.79 14.76
CA THR A 29 -0.62 7.37 13.87
C THR A 29 0.79 7.20 14.43
N ASP A 30 0.98 7.30 15.75
CA ASP A 30 2.28 7.09 16.39
C ASP A 30 2.85 5.71 16.07
N PHE A 31 2.01 4.66 16.15
CA PHE A 31 2.43 3.31 15.79
C PHE A 31 2.74 3.20 14.30
N ALA A 32 1.96 3.85 13.42
CA ALA A 32 2.25 3.87 11.99
C ALA A 32 3.58 4.58 11.68
N VAL A 33 3.93 5.63 12.42
CA VAL A 33 5.22 6.33 12.33
C VAL A 33 6.36 5.45 12.82
N GLU A 34 6.20 4.73 13.93
CA GLU A 34 7.20 3.77 14.43
C GLU A 34 7.48 2.67 13.41
N VAL A 35 6.43 2.09 12.80
CA VAL A 35 6.58 1.09 11.74
C VAL A 35 7.30 1.67 10.52
N ALA A 36 6.97 2.91 10.12
CA ALA A 36 7.65 3.58 9.01
C ALA A 36 9.14 3.84 9.32
N ALA A 37 9.46 4.28 10.54
CA ALA A 37 10.83 4.49 10.99
C ALA A 37 11.63 3.17 11.03
N GLN A 38 11.02 2.08 11.47
CA GLN A 38 11.64 0.76 11.45
C GLN A 38 11.89 0.28 10.01
N ALA A 39 10.95 0.51 9.10
CA ALA A 39 11.12 0.20 7.68
C ALA A 39 12.26 1.03 7.06
N GLU A 40 12.39 2.30 7.43
CA GLU A 40 13.50 3.16 7.00
C GLU A 40 14.87 2.63 7.43
N GLN A 41 14.98 2.13 8.68
CA GLN A 41 16.20 1.47 9.17
C GLN A 41 16.57 0.20 8.37
N GLN A 42 15.59 -0.43 7.72
CA GLN A 42 15.78 -1.59 6.83
C GLN A 42 16.02 -1.18 5.37
N GLY A 43 16.16 0.11 5.09
CA GLY A 43 16.45 0.65 3.75
C GLY A 43 15.22 1.03 2.93
N ALA A 44 14.01 1.01 3.51
CA ALA A 44 12.83 1.54 2.84
C ALA A 44 12.91 3.07 2.73
N LYS A 45 12.38 3.63 1.64
CA LYS A 45 12.18 5.07 1.50
C LYS A 45 10.78 5.43 1.96
N ILE A 46 10.68 6.39 2.87
CA ILE A 46 9.42 6.89 3.40
C ILE A 46 9.11 8.25 2.77
N THR A 47 7.87 8.47 2.36
CA THR A 47 7.38 9.78 1.90
C THR A 47 6.04 10.04 2.56
N VAL A 48 5.90 11.21 3.16
CA VAL A 48 4.71 11.60 3.91
C VAL A 48 4.01 12.74 3.17
N TRP A 49 2.72 12.56 2.89
CA TRP A 49 1.86 13.57 2.28
C TRP A 49 0.76 13.98 3.25
N HIS A 50 0.46 15.27 3.29
CA HIS A 50 -0.57 15.84 4.17
C HIS A 50 -1.67 16.51 3.36
N GLY A 51 -2.88 16.54 3.91
CA GLY A 51 -4.01 17.32 3.42
C GLY A 51 -4.33 17.07 1.94
N GLU A 52 -4.17 18.10 1.10
CA GLU A 52 -4.46 17.99 -0.34
C GLU A 52 -3.59 16.96 -1.06
N LEU A 53 -2.30 16.84 -0.71
CA LEU A 53 -1.42 15.86 -1.34
C LEU A 53 -1.83 14.42 -0.99
N ALA A 54 -2.24 14.18 0.26
CA ALA A 54 -2.77 12.88 0.67
C ALA A 54 -4.06 12.52 -0.09
N ARG A 55 -4.95 13.50 -0.29
CA ARG A 55 -6.16 13.33 -1.11
C ARG A 55 -5.84 13.05 -2.58
N LYS A 56 -4.86 13.73 -3.18
CA LYS A 56 -4.38 13.42 -4.54
C LYS A 56 -3.85 11.99 -4.65
N ALA A 57 -3.09 11.53 -3.65
CA ALA A 57 -2.59 10.17 -3.61
C ALA A 57 -3.73 9.15 -3.53
N LEU A 58 -4.73 9.41 -2.68
CA LEU A 58 -5.93 8.58 -2.57
C LEU A 58 -6.66 8.50 -3.91
N THR A 59 -6.93 9.64 -4.57
CA THR A 59 -7.57 9.66 -5.89
C THR A 59 -6.80 8.82 -6.91
N TYR A 60 -5.48 9.00 -7.00
CA TYR A 60 -4.66 8.25 -7.94
C TYR A 60 -4.76 6.73 -7.73
N VAL A 61 -4.66 6.28 -6.48
CA VAL A 61 -4.71 4.85 -6.14
C VAL A 61 -6.11 4.28 -6.32
N MET A 62 -7.16 5.01 -5.92
CA MET A 62 -8.55 4.57 -6.01
C MET A 62 -9.10 4.51 -7.43
N GLU A 63 -8.64 5.37 -8.35
CA GLU A 63 -8.97 5.27 -9.78
C GLU A 63 -8.51 3.93 -10.40
N ARG A 64 -7.50 3.30 -9.80
CA ARG A 64 -6.81 2.12 -10.33
C ARG A 64 -7.05 0.85 -9.50
N SER A 65 -7.82 0.95 -8.42
CA SER A 65 -8.05 -0.13 -7.46
C SER A 65 -9.54 -0.48 -7.37
N VAL A 66 -9.83 -1.77 -7.15
CA VAL A 66 -11.17 -2.27 -6.80
C VAL A 66 -11.00 -3.16 -5.57
N PRO A 67 -11.77 -2.97 -4.48
CA PRO A 67 -12.83 -1.98 -4.22
C PRO A 67 -12.35 -0.54 -3.95
N ARG A 68 -13.26 0.42 -4.14
CA ARG A 68 -13.06 1.82 -3.73
C ARG A 68 -13.21 1.92 -2.21
N ILE A 69 -12.24 2.58 -1.57
CA ILE A 69 -12.26 2.85 -0.14
C ILE A 69 -12.72 4.29 0.05
N ASP A 70 -13.79 4.49 0.83
CA ASP A 70 -14.25 5.82 1.22
C ASP A 70 -13.57 6.19 2.55
N LEU A 71 -12.52 7.01 2.46
CA LEU A 71 -11.69 7.40 3.61
C LEU A 71 -11.59 8.92 3.70
N ASN A 72 -11.74 9.48 4.90
CA ASN A 72 -11.50 10.90 5.15
C ASN A 72 -10.00 11.16 5.47
N VAL A 73 -9.15 10.97 4.46
CA VAL A 73 -7.70 10.96 4.63
C VAL A 73 -7.16 12.36 4.97
N THR A 74 -6.50 12.47 6.11
CA THR A 74 -5.73 13.66 6.54
C THR A 74 -4.25 13.56 6.16
N GLN A 75 -3.72 12.34 6.09
CA GLN A 75 -2.31 12.07 5.81
C GLN A 75 -2.15 10.71 5.09
N ALA A 76 -1.15 10.60 4.23
CA ALA A 76 -0.76 9.36 3.58
C ALA A 76 0.74 9.13 3.75
N ILE A 77 1.13 7.90 4.08
CA ILE A 77 2.55 7.51 4.21
C ILE A 77 2.84 6.48 3.13
N LEU A 78 3.63 6.87 2.13
CA LEU A 78 4.19 5.97 1.13
C LEU A 78 5.46 5.34 1.68
N ILE A 79 5.51 4.01 1.67
CA ILE A 79 6.64 3.18 2.09
C ILE A 79 7.12 2.42 0.85
N VAL A 80 8.39 2.55 0.49
CA VAL A 80 8.99 1.89 -0.70
C VAL A 80 10.19 1.07 -0.27
N GLY A 81 10.05 -0.24 -0.20
CA GLY A 81 11.15 -1.19 0.02
C GLY A 81 11.80 -1.64 -1.29
N SER A 82 12.66 -2.66 -1.22
CA SER A 82 13.30 -3.28 -2.39
C SER A 82 12.31 -4.00 -3.30
N ASP A 83 11.33 -4.68 -2.71
CA ASP A 83 10.46 -5.64 -3.40
C ASP A 83 8.97 -5.28 -3.33
N ALA A 84 8.61 -4.32 -2.48
CA ALA A 84 7.23 -3.91 -2.25
C ALA A 84 7.12 -2.42 -1.96
N ALA A 85 5.99 -1.83 -2.36
CA ALA A 85 5.57 -0.51 -1.89
C ALA A 85 4.14 -0.56 -1.38
N ALA A 86 3.84 0.32 -0.42
CA ALA A 86 2.51 0.45 0.15
C ALA A 86 2.24 1.90 0.55
N VAL A 87 0.97 2.27 0.59
CA VAL A 87 0.50 3.52 1.18
C VAL A 87 -0.35 3.20 2.39
N LEU A 88 0.00 3.78 3.54
CA LEU A 88 -0.83 3.80 4.73
C LEU A 88 -1.68 5.06 4.72
N TRP A 89 -2.99 4.91 4.90
CA TRP A 89 -3.97 5.99 4.89
C TRP A 89 -4.37 6.34 6.32
N ILE A 90 -4.20 7.61 6.68
CA ILE A 90 -4.46 8.13 8.02
C ILE A 90 -5.70 9.02 7.98
N GLU A 91 -6.64 8.74 8.88
CA GLU A 91 -7.81 9.55 9.19
C GLU A 91 -7.66 10.18 10.58
N GLY A 92 -7.51 11.50 10.63
CA GLY A 92 -7.24 12.19 11.89
C GLY A 92 -5.91 11.73 12.49
N ILE A 93 -6.00 10.94 13.57
CA ILE A 93 -4.86 10.41 14.34
C ILE A 93 -4.74 8.88 14.25
N GLN A 94 -5.38 8.26 13.27
CA GLN A 94 -5.39 6.81 13.13
C GLN A 94 -5.08 6.38 11.69
N ALA A 95 -4.20 5.39 11.51
CA ALA A 95 -4.04 4.71 10.24
C ALA A 95 -5.14 3.65 10.09
N CYS A 96 -6.07 3.87 9.18
CA CYS A 96 -7.29 3.08 9.04
C CYS A 96 -7.29 2.14 7.83
N ALA A 97 -6.38 2.34 6.88
CA ALA A 97 -6.29 1.47 5.72
C ALA A 97 -4.87 1.40 5.17
N TYR A 98 -4.64 0.35 4.37
CA TYR A 98 -3.41 0.20 3.59
C TYR A 98 -3.77 -0.11 2.14
N SER A 99 -2.91 0.32 1.22
CA SER A 99 -3.00 -0.06 -0.19
C SER A 99 -1.62 -0.47 -0.68
N ALA A 100 -1.50 -1.70 -1.16
CA ALA A 100 -0.29 -2.13 -1.86
C ALA A 100 -0.17 -1.37 -3.18
N VAL A 101 1.02 -0.88 -3.50
CA VAL A 101 1.32 -0.16 -4.74
C VAL A 101 2.42 -0.92 -5.47
N PRO A 102 2.22 -1.29 -6.75
CA PRO A 102 3.31 -1.88 -7.55
C PRO A 102 4.50 -0.91 -7.60
N LEU A 103 5.72 -1.42 -7.44
CA LEU A 103 6.94 -0.60 -7.50
C LEU A 103 7.04 0.23 -8.78
N SER A 104 6.58 -0.32 -9.92
CA SER A 104 6.55 0.36 -11.21
C SER A 104 5.60 1.56 -11.25
N ALA A 105 4.59 1.61 -10.39
CA ALA A 105 3.63 2.70 -10.30
C ALA A 105 4.07 3.82 -9.35
N VAL A 106 5.11 3.60 -8.53
CA VAL A 106 5.59 4.57 -7.54
C VAL A 106 5.99 5.92 -8.17
N PRO A 107 6.78 5.98 -9.25
CA PRO A 107 7.15 7.26 -9.86
C PRO A 107 5.93 8.04 -10.37
N ALA A 108 5.02 7.35 -11.06
CA ALA A 108 3.81 7.95 -11.60
C ALA A 108 2.86 8.43 -10.49
N LEU A 109 2.74 7.69 -9.38
CA LEU A 109 2.02 8.13 -8.18
C LEU A 109 2.65 9.41 -7.61
N LYS A 110 3.96 9.41 -7.37
CA LYS A 110 4.66 10.59 -6.85
C LYS A 110 4.46 11.79 -7.77
N GLY A 111 4.58 11.59 -9.07
CA GLY A 111 4.37 12.66 -10.06
C GLY A 111 2.94 13.20 -10.08
N ALA A 112 1.94 12.34 -9.97
CA ALA A 112 0.54 12.75 -9.87
C ALA A 112 0.23 13.53 -8.58
N VAL A 113 0.90 13.21 -7.48
CA VAL A 113 0.71 13.87 -6.18
C VAL A 113 1.44 15.20 -6.12
N GLU A 114 2.72 15.20 -6.48
CA GLU A 114 3.65 16.33 -6.29
C GLU A 114 3.67 17.31 -7.47
N GLY A 115 2.96 17.01 -8.56
CA GLY A 115 2.89 17.87 -9.75
C GLY A 115 4.13 17.81 -10.64
N ASN A 116 4.98 16.79 -10.46
CA ASN A 116 6.17 16.52 -11.26
C ASN A 116 5.93 15.28 -12.13
N PRO A 117 5.31 15.39 -13.32
CA PRO A 117 5.14 14.24 -14.19
C PRO A 117 6.51 13.65 -14.50
N THR A 118 6.72 12.39 -14.12
CA THR A 118 7.87 11.57 -14.53
C THR A 118 7.54 10.83 -15.81
#